data_AF-A0AA36IYQ3-F1
#
_entry.id   AF-A0AA36IYQ3-F1
#
_cell.length_a   1.000
_cell.length_b   1.000
_cell.length_c   1.000
_cell.angle_alpha   90.00
_cell.angle_beta   90.00
_cell.angle_gamma   90.00
#
_symmetry.space_group_name_H-M   'P 1'
#
loop_
_entity.id
_entity.type
_entity.pdbx_description
1 polymer ?
#
loop_
_entity_poly.entity_id
_entity_poly.type
_entity_poly.pdbx_seq_one_letter_code
_entity_poly.pdbx_strand_id
1 'polypeptide(L)'
;MATEFQRARQSLSCLEESLAVLTGDEAEAEGKAEHQDWVLLTGCCAAERCILEEERKAFLDAEEQLALLDQLTVKMRRKCAAHTELEQLQAQMHAQKLDREVAQRVAELQSIAIYGHSFVEKVRELLSRFDAAKERFRSQVVPRLAGASTWLERVGAATSLLRHPDEVPHCEDPPEAAVVASCEADEVLCSERRKRQE
;
A
#
# COMPACT_ATOMS: atom_id res chain seq x y z
N MET A 1 26.84 -5.56 9.50
CA MET A 1 25.84 -6.13 8.57
C MET A 1 24.55 -6.33 9.33
N ALA A 2 23.46 -5.66 8.93
CA ALA A 2 22.16 -5.85 9.55
C ALA A 2 21.64 -7.27 9.27
N THR A 3 21.13 -7.94 10.32
CA THR A 3 20.53 -9.27 10.18
C THR A 3 19.29 -9.22 9.28
N GLU A 4 18.96 -10.34 8.62
CA GLU A 4 17.75 -10.43 7.77
C GLU A 4 16.48 -9.95 8.51
N PHE A 5 16.37 -10.26 9.81
CA PHE A 5 15.25 -9.82 10.65
C PHE A 5 15.22 -8.31 10.89
N GLN A 6 16.38 -7.67 11.11
CA GLN A 6 16.44 -6.21 11.25
C GLN A 6 15.99 -5.52 9.95
N ARG A 7 16.40 -6.05 8.80
CA ARG A 7 15.94 -5.55 7.49
C ARG A 7 14.43 -5.72 7.32
N ALA A 8 13.89 -6.90 7.63
CA ALA A 8 12.45 -7.15 7.59
C ALA A 8 11.66 -6.16 8.46
N ARG A 9 12.13 -5.95 9.69
CA ARG A 9 11.48 -5.06 10.66
C ARG A 9 11.54 -3.60 10.20
N GLN A 10 12.66 -3.16 9.66
CA GLN A 10 12.80 -1.80 9.13
C GLN A 10 11.87 -1.59 7.92
N SER A 11 11.87 -2.51 6.95
CA SER A 11 10.97 -2.43 5.79
C SER A 11 9.49 -2.43 6.21
N LEU A 12 9.11 -3.22 7.21
CA LEU A 12 7.74 -3.23 7.73
C LEU A 12 7.36 -1.90 8.40
N SER A 13 8.28 -1.26 9.14
CA SER A 13 8.07 0.10 9.68
C SER A 13 7.82 1.10 8.56
N CYS A 14 8.67 1.10 7.53
CA CYS A 14 8.51 2.01 6.37
C CYS A 14 7.20 1.76 5.62
N LEU A 15 6.77 0.51 5.50
CA LEU A 15 5.47 0.16 4.91
C LEU A 15 4.31 0.69 5.77
N GLU A 16 4.36 0.49 7.09
CA GLU A 16 3.32 0.99 8.01
C GLU A 16 3.24 2.52 7.99
N GLU A 17 4.38 3.22 7.93
CA GLU A 17 4.46 4.68 7.77
C GLU A 17 3.84 5.14 6.44
N SER A 18 4.17 4.47 5.34
CA SER A 18 3.61 4.79 4.01
C SER A 18 2.10 4.53 3.95
N LEU A 19 1.65 3.44 4.58
CA LEU A 19 0.23 3.13 4.70
C LEU A 19 -0.52 4.18 5.52
N ALA A 20 0.05 4.66 6.62
CA ALA A 20 -0.58 5.70 7.44
C ALA A 20 -0.83 7.00 6.67
N VAL A 21 0.11 7.40 5.80
CA VAL A 21 -0.06 8.55 4.90
C VAL A 21 -1.22 8.32 3.91
N LEU A 22 -1.35 7.10 3.39
CA LEU A 22 -2.40 6.74 2.40
C LEU A 22 -3.78 6.51 3.02
N THR A 23 -3.85 6.06 4.28
CA THR A 23 -5.11 5.82 4.99
C THR A 23 -5.66 7.08 5.67
N GLY A 24 -4.79 8.05 5.98
CA GLY A 24 -5.18 9.29 6.65
C GLY A 24 -5.59 9.06 8.11
N ASP A 25 -5.01 8.05 8.78
CA ASP A 25 -5.36 7.65 10.15
C ASP A 25 -5.14 8.76 11.20
N GLU A 26 -4.48 9.88 10.86
CA GLU A 26 -4.43 11.07 11.73
C GLU A 26 -5.80 11.73 11.93
N ALA A 27 -6.80 11.43 11.08
CA ALA A 27 -8.15 11.97 11.20
C ALA A 27 -9.00 11.33 12.32
N GLU A 28 -8.59 10.21 12.92
CA GLU A 28 -9.35 9.57 14.00
C GLU A 28 -9.17 10.24 15.38
N ALA A 29 -8.14 11.06 15.58
CA ALA A 29 -7.87 11.71 16.87
C ALA A 29 -8.84 12.87 17.19
N GLU A 30 -9.56 13.40 16.21
CA GLU A 30 -10.46 14.55 16.37
C GLU A 30 -11.95 14.22 16.24
N GLY A 31 -12.41 13.02 16.61
CA GLY A 31 -13.83 12.78 16.98
C GLY A 31 -14.91 13.26 16.00
N LYS A 32 -14.57 13.44 14.72
CA LYS A 32 -15.47 13.80 13.62
C LYS A 32 -15.28 12.78 12.52
N ALA A 33 -15.93 11.63 12.71
CA ALA A 33 -16.09 10.62 11.69
C ALA A 33 -17.06 11.13 10.58
N GLU A 34 -16.65 12.17 9.85
CA GLU A 34 -17.23 12.59 8.57
C GLU A 34 -16.23 12.30 7.43
N HIS A 35 -15.57 11.14 7.47
CA HIS A 35 -14.77 10.61 6.36
C HIS A 35 -15.42 9.39 5.71
N GLN A 36 -16.76 9.38 5.65
CA GLN A 36 -17.51 8.59 4.67
C GLN A 36 -17.55 9.25 3.27
N ASP A 37 -16.99 10.46 3.10
CA ASP A 37 -17.06 11.21 1.84
C ASP A 37 -15.97 10.89 0.80
N TRP A 38 -15.13 9.87 1.05
CA TRP A 38 -14.17 9.42 0.02
C TRP A 38 -14.78 8.40 -0.96
N VAL A 39 -15.96 7.85 -0.64
CA VAL A 39 -16.72 6.94 -1.52
C VAL A 39 -17.61 7.70 -2.52
N LEU A 40 -17.73 9.02 -2.41
CA LEU A 40 -18.63 9.86 -3.22
C LEU A 40 -17.91 10.84 -4.17
N LEU A 41 -16.70 10.52 -4.63
CA LEU A 41 -15.97 11.33 -5.63
C LEU A 41 -15.52 10.56 -6.88
N THR A 42 -16.15 9.40 -7.15
CA THR A 42 -16.05 8.77 -8.47
C THR A 42 -16.99 9.41 -9.51
N GLY A 43 -17.85 10.36 -9.09
CA GLY A 43 -18.90 10.92 -9.93
C GLY A 43 -18.88 12.43 -10.18
N CYS A 44 -18.09 13.24 -9.46
CA CYS A 44 -18.15 14.70 -9.61
C CYS A 44 -16.77 15.35 -9.71
N CYS A 45 -16.55 15.98 -10.86
CA CYS A 45 -15.42 16.80 -11.28
C CYS A 45 -14.14 16.07 -11.68
N ALA A 46 -14.03 15.91 -13.01
CA ALA A 46 -12.81 15.75 -13.81
C ALA A 46 -11.72 16.84 -13.58
N ALA A 47 -11.98 17.80 -12.70
CA ALA A 47 -11.05 18.85 -12.32
C ALA A 47 -10.62 18.59 -10.87
N GLU A 48 -9.33 18.28 -10.71
CA GLU A 48 -8.57 18.52 -9.49
C GLU A 48 -8.80 17.59 -8.29
N ARG A 49 -8.67 16.29 -8.53
CA ARG A 49 -7.79 15.50 -7.64
C ARG A 49 -6.74 14.79 -8.48
N CYS A 50 -5.79 15.58 -8.96
CA CYS A 50 -4.50 15.04 -9.34
C CYS A 50 -3.99 14.29 -8.11
N ILE A 51 -3.94 12.95 -8.16
CA ILE A 51 -3.17 12.16 -7.20
C ILE A 51 -1.81 12.84 -7.11
N LEU A 52 -1.46 13.36 -5.93
CA LEU A 52 -0.26 14.15 -5.78
C LEU A 52 0.94 13.28 -6.17
N GLU A 53 1.95 13.88 -6.81
CA GLU A 53 3.16 13.13 -7.19
C GLU A 53 3.80 12.45 -5.97
N GLU A 54 3.66 13.06 -4.80
CA GLU A 54 4.06 12.51 -3.50
C GLU A 54 3.30 11.22 -3.15
N GLU A 55 1.98 11.16 -3.37
CA GLU A 55 1.15 9.96 -3.11
C GLU A 55 1.48 8.84 -4.11
N ARG A 56 1.73 9.18 -5.39
CA ARG A 56 2.15 8.20 -6.40
C ARG A 56 3.50 7.59 -6.05
N LYS A 57 4.46 8.43 -5.64
CA LYS A 57 5.77 7.98 -5.20
C LYS A 57 5.66 7.07 -3.97
N ALA A 58 4.87 7.47 -2.97
CA ALA A 58 4.64 6.65 -1.78
C ALA A 58 4.03 5.28 -2.10
N PHE A 59 3.13 5.20 -3.08
CA PHE A 59 2.58 3.93 -3.55
C PHE A 59 3.65 3.02 -4.19
N LEU A 60 4.48 3.57 -5.09
CA LEU A 60 5.57 2.81 -5.73
C LEU A 60 6.59 2.33 -4.70
N ASP A 61 6.96 3.18 -3.76
CA ASP A 61 7.87 2.84 -2.66
C ASP A 61 7.27 1.70 -1.80
N ALA A 62 5.97 1.74 -1.51
CA ALA A 62 5.26 0.68 -0.79
C ALA A 62 5.21 -0.65 -1.57
N GLU A 63 4.98 -0.61 -2.88
CA GLU A 63 5.02 -1.82 -3.73
C GLU A 63 6.41 -2.47 -3.76
N GLU A 64 7.48 -1.67 -3.84
CA GLU A 64 8.85 -2.17 -3.77
C GLU A 64 9.13 -2.83 -2.42
N GLN A 65 8.75 -2.18 -1.31
CA GLN A 65 8.91 -2.75 0.02
C GLN A 65 8.09 -4.04 0.20
N LEU A 66 6.86 -4.11 -0.32
CA LEU A 66 6.05 -5.33 -0.33
C LEU A 66 6.75 -6.47 -1.07
N ALA A 67 7.35 -6.20 -2.24
CA ALA A 67 8.07 -7.21 -3.01
C ALA A 67 9.31 -7.74 -2.28
N LEU A 68 10.07 -6.86 -1.62
CA LEU A 68 11.21 -7.25 -0.79
C LEU A 68 10.78 -8.11 0.40
N LEU A 69 9.72 -7.70 1.09
CA LEU A 69 9.17 -8.42 2.23
C LEU A 69 8.58 -9.78 1.81
N ASP A 70 7.93 -9.91 0.66
CA ASP A 70 7.41 -11.19 0.16
C ASP A 70 8.51 -12.25 0.01
N GLN A 71 9.67 -11.88 -0.55
CA GLN A 71 10.79 -12.82 -0.67
C GLN A 71 11.34 -13.23 0.70
N LEU A 72 11.41 -12.28 1.62
CA LEU A 72 11.96 -12.49 2.95
C LEU A 72 11.00 -13.32 3.83
N THR A 73 9.70 -13.06 3.74
CA THR A 73 8.65 -13.79 4.45
C THR A 73 8.62 -15.26 4.02
N VAL A 74 8.83 -15.58 2.73
CA VAL A 74 8.96 -16.96 2.25
C VAL A 74 10.12 -17.68 2.94
N LYS A 75 11.30 -17.04 3.03
CA LYS A 75 12.46 -17.63 3.73
C LYS A 75 12.18 -17.85 5.22
N MET A 76 11.56 -16.87 5.87
CA MET A 76 11.18 -16.95 7.27
C MET A 76 10.18 -18.07 7.55
N ARG A 77 9.12 -18.19 6.73
CA ARG A 77 8.13 -19.27 6.83
C ARG A 77 8.77 -20.65 6.69
N ARG A 78 9.69 -20.82 5.73
CA ARG A 78 10.45 -22.08 5.57
C ARG A 78 11.25 -22.43 6.82
N LYS A 79 11.91 -21.45 7.45
CA LYS A 79 12.66 -21.66 8.69
C LYS A 79 11.74 -21.99 9.88
N CYS A 80 10.59 -21.34 10.01
CA CYS A 80 9.58 -21.68 11.02
C CYS A 80 9.02 -23.09 10.84
N ALA A 81 8.75 -23.50 9.59
CA ALA A 81 8.29 -24.86 9.27
C ALA A 81 9.36 -25.89 9.64
N ALA A 82 10.62 -25.65 9.28
CA ALA A 82 11.74 -26.51 9.65
C ALA A 82 11.89 -26.64 11.18
N HIS A 83 11.69 -25.56 11.93
CA HIS A 83 11.74 -25.62 13.40
C HIS A 83 10.59 -26.44 13.99
N THR A 84 9.40 -26.34 13.42
CA THR A 84 8.23 -27.13 13.85
C THR A 84 8.43 -28.62 13.54
N GLU A 85 8.96 -28.94 12.36
CA GLU A 85 9.31 -30.32 11.96
C GLU A 85 10.39 -30.90 12.89
N LEU A 86 11.41 -30.10 13.21
CA LEU A 86 12.48 -30.49 14.12
C LEU A 86 11.95 -30.79 15.53
N GLU A 87 11.10 -29.93 16.09
CA GLU A 87 10.47 -30.16 17.40
C GLU A 87 9.64 -31.46 17.41
N GLN A 88 8.89 -31.74 16.33
CA GLN A 88 8.11 -32.96 16.19
C GLN A 88 9.01 -34.21 16.11
N LEU A 89 10.06 -34.18 15.30
CA LEU A 89 10.99 -35.31 15.16
C LEU A 89 11.77 -35.55 16.45
N GLN A 90 12.17 -34.49 17.17
CA GLN A 90 12.81 -34.63 18.47
C GLN A 90 11.86 -35.27 19.50
N ALA A 91 10.59 -34.85 19.53
CA ALA A 91 9.60 -35.48 20.40
C ALA A 91 9.39 -36.97 20.07
N GLN A 92 9.37 -37.34 18.79
CA GLN A 92 9.30 -38.73 18.34
C GLN A 92 10.54 -39.54 18.72
N MET A 93 11.74 -38.95 18.58
CA MET A 93 13.00 -39.57 18.99
C MET A 93 13.07 -39.84 20.50
N HIS A 94 12.46 -38.98 21.31
CA HIS A 94 12.35 -39.23 22.76
C HIS A 94 11.38 -40.38 23.09
N ALA A 95 10.40 -40.65 22.22
CA ALA A 95 9.38 -41.68 22.43
C ALA A 95 9.74 -43.05 21.83
N GLN A 96 10.61 -43.12 20.81
CA GLN A 96 10.94 -44.36 20.09
C GLN A 96 12.47 -44.55 19.90
N LYS A 97 12.91 -45.80 19.71
CA LYS A 97 14.32 -46.09 19.37
C LYS A 97 14.64 -45.48 18.01
N LEU A 98 15.71 -44.68 17.96
CA LEU A 98 16.17 -43.91 16.80
C LEU A 98 16.24 -44.75 15.53
N ASP A 99 15.52 -44.31 14.49
CA ASP A 99 15.83 -44.66 13.11
C ASP A 99 16.96 -43.75 12.59
N ARG A 100 17.88 -44.34 11.81
CA ARG A 100 19.03 -43.63 11.23
C ARG A 100 18.57 -42.53 10.26
N GLU A 101 17.47 -42.76 9.55
CA GLU A 101 16.90 -41.78 8.62
C GLU A 101 16.37 -40.54 9.36
N VAL A 102 15.70 -40.74 10.49
CA VAL A 102 15.20 -39.66 11.36
C VAL A 102 16.36 -38.84 11.92
N ALA A 103 17.45 -39.49 12.35
CA ALA A 103 18.63 -38.80 12.86
C ALA A 103 19.30 -37.91 11.80
N GLN A 104 19.40 -38.38 10.55
CA GLN A 104 19.93 -37.57 9.44
C GLN A 104 19.03 -36.38 9.15
N ARG A 105 17.72 -36.57 9.12
CA ARG A 105 16.75 -35.49 8.90
C ARG A 105 16.80 -34.42 9.98
N VAL A 106 16.95 -34.82 11.25
CA VAL A 106 17.12 -33.87 12.37
C VAL A 106 18.40 -33.05 12.22
N ALA A 107 19.52 -33.66 11.80
CA ALA A 107 20.77 -32.94 11.57
C ALA A 107 20.65 -31.91 10.43
N GLU A 108 19.99 -32.28 9.33
CA GLU A 108 19.68 -31.36 8.24
C GLU A 108 18.81 -30.19 8.72
N LEU A 109 17.73 -30.46 9.45
CA LEU A 109 16.83 -29.42 9.97
C LEU A 109 17.51 -28.53 11.00
N GLN A 110 18.40 -29.06 11.85
CA GLN A 110 19.18 -28.28 12.80
C GLN A 110 20.08 -27.28 12.09
N SER A 111 20.63 -27.64 10.93
CA SER A 111 21.45 -26.72 10.13
C SER A 111 20.64 -25.56 9.54
N ILE A 112 19.33 -25.76 9.32
CA ILE A 112 18.42 -24.76 8.76
C ILE A 112 17.78 -23.92 9.89
N ALA A 113 17.49 -24.54 11.03
CA ALA A 113 16.90 -23.98 12.23
C ALA A 113 17.96 -23.32 13.13
N ILE A 114 18.75 -22.40 12.56
CA ILE A 114 19.81 -21.66 13.27
C ILE A 114 19.22 -20.73 14.35
N TYR A 115 17.91 -20.45 14.28
CA TYR A 115 17.24 -19.55 15.20
C TYR A 115 16.75 -20.26 16.46
N GLY A 116 16.97 -19.64 17.62
CA GLY A 116 16.34 -20.08 18.87
C GLY A 116 14.82 -19.86 18.85
N HIS A 117 14.10 -20.63 19.67
CA HIS A 117 12.63 -20.60 19.77
C HIS A 117 12.04 -19.19 19.98
N SER A 118 12.67 -18.36 20.84
CA SER A 118 12.23 -16.97 21.08
C SER A 118 12.32 -16.06 19.85
N PHE A 119 13.19 -16.39 18.90
CA PHE A 119 13.29 -15.68 17.63
C PHE A 119 12.22 -16.16 16.64
N VAL A 120 11.90 -17.45 16.64
CA VAL A 120 10.81 -18.00 15.81
C VAL A 120 9.48 -17.31 16.13
N GLU A 121 9.18 -17.09 17.41
CA GLU A 121 7.97 -16.36 17.81
C GLU A 121 7.95 -14.92 17.30
N LYS A 122 9.06 -14.18 17.42
CA LYS A 122 9.19 -12.83 16.85
C LYS A 122 9.02 -12.80 15.33
N VAL A 123 9.52 -13.83 14.65
CA VAL A 123 9.34 -13.98 13.20
C VAL A 123 7.87 -14.24 12.88
N ARG A 124 7.19 -15.10 13.63
CA ARG A 124 5.74 -15.36 13.46
C ARG A 124 4.91 -14.09 13.65
N GLU A 125 5.20 -13.31 14.69
CA GLU A 125 4.55 -12.03 14.95
C GLU A 125 4.76 -11.05 13.78
N LEU A 126 6.00 -10.93 13.29
CA LEU A 126 6.33 -10.06 12.16
C LEU A 126 5.60 -10.48 10.87
N LEU A 127 5.54 -11.79 10.59
CA LEU A 127 4.80 -12.34 9.46
C LEU A 127 3.31 -12.03 9.55
N SER A 128 2.72 -12.14 10.74
CA SER A 128 1.31 -11.81 10.96
C SER A 128 1.01 -10.33 10.71
N ARG A 129 1.90 -9.43 11.15
CA ARG A 129 1.77 -7.99 10.90
C ARG A 129 1.88 -7.67 9.41
N PHE A 130 2.84 -8.31 8.73
CA PHE A 130 3.00 -8.16 7.29
C PHE A 130 1.75 -8.59 6.52
N ASP A 131 1.19 -9.76 6.84
CA ASP A 131 -0.03 -10.25 6.19
C ASP A 131 -1.21 -9.30 6.41
N ALA A 132 -1.35 -8.75 7.63
CA ALA A 132 -2.37 -7.75 7.94
C ALA A 132 -2.18 -6.45 7.16
N ALA A 133 -0.95 -5.93 7.08
CA ALA A 133 -0.64 -4.71 6.32
C ALA A 133 -0.90 -4.92 4.81
N LYS A 134 -0.53 -6.08 4.28
CA LYS A 134 -0.78 -6.46 2.88
C LYS A 134 -2.27 -6.54 2.55
N GLU A 135 -3.07 -7.09 3.46
CA GLU A 135 -4.52 -7.14 3.29
C GLU A 135 -5.15 -5.75 3.33
N ARG A 136 -4.69 -4.86 4.23
CA ARG A 136 -5.12 -3.45 4.25
C ARG A 136 -4.75 -2.73 2.95
N PHE A 137 -3.53 -2.90 2.47
CA PHE A 137 -3.11 -2.32 1.19
C PHE A 137 -4.01 -2.78 0.04
N ARG A 138 -4.29 -4.08 -0.05
CA ARG A 138 -5.15 -4.66 -1.09
C ARG A 138 -6.60 -4.24 -1.00
N SER A 139 -7.16 -4.15 0.20
CA SER A 139 -8.58 -3.83 0.40
C SER A 139 -8.86 -2.32 0.37
N GLN A 140 -7.92 -1.48 0.81
CA GLN A 140 -8.14 -0.05 0.98
C GLN A 140 -7.43 0.80 -0.09
N VAL A 141 -6.20 0.46 -0.49
CA VAL A 141 -5.39 1.31 -1.38
C VAL A 141 -5.61 0.94 -2.84
N VAL A 142 -5.52 -0.36 -3.18
CA VAL A 142 -5.61 -0.83 -4.58
C VAL A 142 -6.93 -0.41 -5.26
N PRO A 143 -8.13 -0.54 -4.64
CA PRO A 143 -9.38 -0.16 -5.29
C PRO A 143 -9.46 1.35 -5.57
N ARG A 144 -8.86 2.19 -4.71
CA ARG A 144 -8.83 3.65 -4.88
C ARG A 144 -8.05 4.03 -6.14
N LEU A 145 -6.93 3.34 -6.41
CA LEU A 145 -6.08 3.61 -7.57
C LEU A 145 -6.60 2.98 -8.86
N ALA A 146 -7.24 1.80 -8.79
CA ALA A 146 -7.86 1.15 -9.95
C ALA A 146 -9.03 1.97 -10.52
N GLY A 147 -9.78 2.67 -9.64
CA GLY A 147 -10.82 3.62 -10.09
C GLY A 147 -10.24 4.78 -10.91
N ALA A 148 -9.07 5.29 -10.51
CA ALA A 148 -8.41 6.40 -11.19
C ALA A 148 -7.84 6.01 -12.57
N SER A 149 -7.29 4.80 -12.73
CA SER A 149 -6.72 4.35 -14.00
C SER A 149 -7.79 4.16 -15.09
N THR A 150 -8.91 3.52 -14.76
CA THR A 150 -10.02 3.30 -15.71
C THR A 150 -10.68 4.60 -16.16
N TRP A 151 -10.69 5.62 -15.31
CA TRP A 151 -11.18 6.95 -15.69
C TRP A 151 -10.25 7.63 -16.71
N LEU A 152 -8.93 7.54 -16.50
CA LEU A 152 -7.94 8.10 -17.42
C LEU A 152 -8.03 7.47 -18.82
N GLU A 153 -8.27 6.16 -18.90
CA GLU A 153 -8.47 5.46 -20.18
C GLU A 153 -9.72 5.96 -20.91
N ARG A 154 -10.81 6.22 -20.20
CA ARG A 154 -12.05 6.76 -20.79
C ARG A 154 -11.87 8.19 -21.29
N VAL A 155 -11.19 9.05 -20.52
CA VAL A 155 -10.93 10.44 -20.91
C VAL A 155 -9.93 10.50 -22.06
N GLY A 156 -8.89 9.67 -22.04
CA GLY A 156 -7.94 9.53 -23.15
C GLY A 156 -8.61 9.06 -24.44
N ALA A 157 -9.53 8.08 -24.35
CA ALA A 157 -10.32 7.62 -25.49
C ALA A 157 -11.27 8.72 -26.02
N ALA A 158 -11.95 9.46 -25.13
CA ALA A 158 -12.85 10.55 -25.51
C ALA A 158 -12.10 11.74 -26.15
N THR A 159 -10.92 12.10 -25.64
CA THR A 159 -10.07 13.15 -26.23
C THR A 159 -9.40 12.70 -27.53
N SER A 160 -9.08 11.42 -27.69
CA SER A 160 -8.59 10.89 -28.96
C SER A 160 -9.65 10.91 -30.07
N LEU A 161 -10.95 10.79 -29.74
CA LEU A 161 -12.04 10.91 -30.71
C LEU A 161 -12.30 12.35 -31.16
N LEU A 162 -11.87 13.35 -30.38
CA LEU A 162 -11.99 14.77 -30.72
C LEU A 162 -10.81 15.31 -31.56
N ARG A 163 -9.74 14.51 -31.76
CA ARG A 163 -8.67 14.83 -32.71
C ARG A 163 -8.97 14.21 -34.07
N HIS A 164 -9.93 14.77 -34.79
CA HIS A 164 -9.96 14.59 -36.24
C HIS A 164 -8.85 15.48 -36.85
N PRO A 165 -7.89 14.93 -37.62
CA PRO A 165 -6.73 15.69 -38.10
C PRO A 165 -7.02 16.68 -39.24
N ASP A 166 -8.26 16.80 -39.75
CA ASP A 166 -8.54 17.52 -41.00
C ASP A 166 -9.68 18.56 -40.95
N GLU A 167 -10.29 18.79 -39.79
CA GLU A 167 -11.23 19.91 -39.65
C GLU A 167 -10.73 20.77 -38.50
N VAL A 168 -10.06 21.86 -38.83
CA VAL A 168 -9.95 23.01 -37.93
C VAL A 168 -11.37 23.60 -37.90
N PRO A 169 -12.17 23.40 -36.84
CA PRO A 169 -13.40 24.16 -36.75
C PRO A 169 -12.95 25.62 -36.70
N HIS A 170 -13.48 26.42 -37.62
CA HIS A 170 -13.36 27.87 -37.55
C HIS A 170 -14.01 28.26 -36.20
N CYS A 171 -13.20 28.42 -35.16
CA CYS A 171 -13.63 29.07 -33.94
C CYS A 171 -13.87 30.53 -34.33
N GLU A 172 -15.11 30.85 -34.66
CA GLU A 172 -15.57 32.23 -34.61
C GLU A 172 -15.27 32.75 -33.20
N ASP A 173 -14.57 33.88 -33.13
CA ASP A 173 -14.17 34.51 -31.88
C ASP A 173 -15.40 34.60 -30.94
N PRO A 174 -15.35 34.00 -29.74
CA PRO A 174 -16.44 34.16 -28.79
C PRO A 174 -16.56 35.65 -28.47
N PRO A 175 -17.79 36.21 -28.43
CA PRO A 175 -17.96 37.62 -28.10
C PRO A 175 -17.31 37.91 -26.73
N GLU A 176 -16.49 38.96 -26.67
CA GLU A 176 -15.68 39.40 -25.50
C GLU A 176 -16.44 39.50 -24.17
N ALA A 177 -17.77 39.40 -24.16
CA ALA A 177 -18.60 39.54 -22.97
C ALA A 177 -18.70 38.27 -22.09
N ALA A 178 -18.23 37.10 -22.53
CA ALA A 178 -18.45 35.84 -21.80
C ALA A 178 -17.27 35.34 -20.95
N VAL A 179 -16.08 35.92 -21.07
CA VAL A 179 -14.86 35.43 -20.38
C VAL A 179 -14.68 36.03 -18.97
N VAL A 180 -15.41 37.10 -18.62
CA VAL A 180 -15.22 37.78 -17.32
C VAL A 180 -16.05 37.14 -16.18
N ALA A 181 -17.08 36.34 -16.48
CA ALA A 181 -17.99 35.84 -15.45
C ALA A 181 -17.51 34.60 -14.67
N SER A 182 -16.40 33.96 -15.09
CA SER A 182 -15.97 32.69 -14.47
C SER A 182 -14.73 32.79 -13.59
N CYS A 183 -14.11 33.97 -13.47
CA CYS A 183 -12.95 34.19 -12.57
C CYS A 183 -13.28 34.99 -11.31
N GLU A 184 -14.40 35.70 -11.23
CA GLU A 184 -14.75 36.52 -10.05
C GLU A 184 -15.42 35.73 -8.91
N ALA A 185 -15.82 34.47 -9.14
CA ALA A 185 -16.42 33.64 -8.09
C ALA A 185 -15.40 33.01 -7.13
N ASP A 186 -14.11 32.93 -7.50
CA ASP A 186 -13.08 32.29 -6.67
C ASP A 186 -12.36 33.23 -5.71
N GLU A 187 -12.33 34.55 -5.97
CA GLU A 187 -11.69 35.50 -5.05
C GLU A 187 -12.53 35.76 -3.78
N VAL A 188 -13.85 35.58 -3.85
CA VAL A 188 -14.73 35.79 -2.68
C VAL A 188 -14.50 34.72 -1.60
N LEU A 189 -14.28 33.46 -1.99
CA LEU A 189 -14.09 32.35 -1.05
C LEU A 189 -12.69 32.36 -0.38
N CYS A 190 -11.66 32.87 -1.05
CA CYS A 190 -10.33 33.03 -0.45
C CYS A 190 -10.29 34.15 0.61
N SER A 191 -11.08 35.21 0.44
CA SER A 191 -11.12 36.32 1.39
C SER A 191 -11.89 36.02 2.69
N GLU A 192 -12.90 35.14 2.65
CA GLU A 192 -13.67 34.74 3.84
C GLU A 192 -12.94 33.74 4.76
N ARG A 193 -12.07 32.87 4.22
CA ARG A 193 -11.25 31.97 5.05
C ARG A 193 -10.22 32.72 5.89
N ARG A 194 -9.73 33.86 5.42
CA ARG A 194 -8.70 34.65 6.12
C ARG A 194 -9.23 35.38 7.36
N LYS A 195 -10.54 35.67 7.42
CA LYS A 195 -11.19 36.33 8.57
C LYS A 195 -11.57 35.40 9.72
N ARG A 196 -11.43 34.08 9.56
CA ARG A 196 -11.75 33.09 10.62
C ARG A 196 -10.52 32.59 11.39
N GLN A 197 -9.32 33.10 11.06
CA GLN A 197 -8.06 32.72 11.70
C GLN A 197 -7.40 33.85 12.52
N GLU A 198 -8.07 35.00 12.64
CA GLU A 198 -7.77 36.05 13.63
C GLU A 198 -8.82 36.01 14.74
#